data_AF-A0A2G9Z3B2-F1
#
_entry.id   AF-A0A2G9Z3B2-F1
#
_cell.length_a   1.000
_cell.length_b   1.000
_cell.length_c   1.000
_cell.angle_alpha   90.00
_cell.angle_beta   90.00
_cell.angle_gamma   90.00
#
_symmetry.space_group_name_H-M   'P 1'
#
loop_
_entity.id
_entity.type
_entity.pdbx_description
1 polymer ?
#
loop_
_entity_poly.entity_id
_entity_poly.type
_entity_poly.pdbx_seq_one_letter_code
_entity_poly.pdbx_strand_id
1 'polypeptide(L)'
;MNTILILHGWGWPVSVHQWIRVKELLEKEKFKVIVPDLPGFGENPPPSQPWTISDYAEWVKDFCEKNEISQFFLLGHSFGGSVAAKFSVKYPEKVRKLILVDSAGIRRKRLKKELLKATAHIINIFSFLPGYNLVRKIAYKTIFRRSDYLLSVGIMKDTYLN
;
A
#
# COMPACT_ATOMS: atom_id res chain seq x y z
N MET A 1 23.86 0.14 15.78
CA MET A 1 22.77 1.13 15.78
C MET A 1 21.48 0.43 15.35
N ASN A 2 20.35 0.66 16.02
CA ASN A 2 19.09 -0.01 15.67
C ASN A 2 18.41 0.71 14.51
N THR A 3 18.03 -0.01 13.46
CA THR A 3 17.34 0.55 12.28
C THR A 3 15.84 0.28 12.36
N ILE A 4 15.02 1.31 12.09
CA ILE A 4 13.57 1.18 11.88
C ILE A 4 13.27 1.51 10.42
N LEU A 5 12.71 0.55 9.69
CA LEU A 5 12.20 0.73 8.34
C LEU A 5 10.69 0.98 8.42
N ILE A 6 10.23 2.10 7.88
CA ILE A 6 8.81 2.50 7.91
C ILE A 6 8.24 2.44 6.49
N LEU A 7 7.21 1.61 6.29
CA LEU A 7 6.47 1.51 5.04
C LEU A 7 5.18 2.34 5.12
N HIS A 8 5.06 3.33 4.23
CA HIS A 8 3.94 4.27 4.22
C HIS A 8 2.64 3.67 3.66
N GLY A 9 1.53 4.40 3.84
CA GLY A 9 0.22 4.03 3.33
C GLY A 9 0.04 4.36 1.84
N TRP A 10 -1.03 3.87 1.24
CA TRP A 10 -1.31 4.10 -0.19
C TRP A 10 -1.52 5.59 -0.47
N GLY A 11 -0.88 6.11 -1.52
CA GLY A 11 -1.05 7.51 -1.96
C GLY A 11 -0.28 8.53 -1.12
N TRP A 12 0.53 8.07 -0.16
CA TRP A 12 1.27 8.94 0.77
C TRP A 12 2.78 8.76 0.66
N PRO A 13 3.43 9.32 -0.37
CA PRO A 13 4.88 9.27 -0.45
C PRO A 13 5.56 9.98 0.73
N VAL A 14 6.81 9.65 1.01
CA VAL A 14 7.65 10.23 2.06
C VAL A 14 7.67 11.76 2.01
N SER A 15 7.62 12.32 0.79
CA SER A 15 7.54 13.77 0.55
C SER A 15 6.30 14.45 1.13
N VAL A 16 5.27 13.70 1.58
CA VAL A 16 4.08 14.28 2.23
C VAL A 16 4.24 14.50 3.74
N HIS A 17 5.48 14.44 4.26
CA HIS A 17 5.86 14.82 5.63
C HIS A 17 5.23 14.01 6.77
N GLN A 18 4.38 13.00 6.50
CA GLN A 18 3.64 12.26 7.54
C GLN A 18 4.55 11.56 8.58
N TRP A 19 5.74 11.14 8.17
CA TRP A 19 6.67 10.44 9.04
C TRP A 19 7.75 11.33 9.63
N ILE A 20 7.81 12.63 9.31
CA ILE A 20 8.89 13.51 9.80
C ILE A 20 8.88 13.58 11.32
N ARG A 21 7.73 13.84 11.93
CA ARG A 21 7.66 13.96 13.39
C ARG A 21 8.01 12.65 14.09
N VAL A 22 7.54 11.52 13.55
CA VAL A 22 7.85 10.20 14.10
C VAL A 22 9.34 9.88 13.93
N LYS A 23 9.92 10.19 12.76
CA LYS A 23 11.35 10.06 12.47
C LYS A 23 12.18 10.86 13.47
N GLU A 24 11.89 12.15 13.66
CA GLU A 24 12.58 13.01 14.62
C GLU A 24 12.54 12.43 16.04
N LEU A 25 11.38 11.95 16.49
CA LEU A 25 11.22 11.38 17.83
C LEU A 25 12.04 10.09 18.00
N LEU A 26 12.03 9.21 17.01
CA LEU A 26 12.80 7.96 17.04
C LEU A 26 14.31 8.20 16.90
N GLU A 27 14.73 9.19 16.12
CA GLU A 27 16.14 9.56 15.97
C GLU A 27 16.72 10.16 17.26
N LYS A 28 15.91 10.90 18.05
CA LYS A 28 16.28 11.33 19.40
C LYS A 28 16.59 10.14 20.32
N GLU A 29 15.83 9.05 20.16
CA GLU A 29 16.04 7.77 20.85
C GLU A 29 17.15 6.91 20.19
N LYS A 30 18.01 7.50 19.35
CA LYS A 30 19.17 6.86 18.71
C LYS A 30 18.83 5.73 17.73
N PHE A 31 17.63 5.72 17.17
CA PHE A 31 17.31 4.85 16.03
C PHE A 31 17.74 5.48 14.70
N LYS A 32 18.21 4.64 13.77
CA LYS A 32 18.31 5.00 12.35
C LYS A 32 16.95 4.80 11.71
N VAL A 33 16.27 5.88 11.30
CA VAL A 33 14.93 5.77 10.70
C VAL A 33 15.01 5.92 9.19
N ILE A 34 14.54 4.89 8.49
CA ILE A 34 14.51 4.82 7.03
C ILE A 34 13.05 4.75 6.60
N VAL A 35 12.64 5.66 5.73
CA VAL A 35 11.28 5.70 5.16
C VAL A 35 11.45 5.80 3.66
N PRO A 36 11.39 4.70 2.90
CA PRO A 36 11.45 4.75 1.44
C PRO A 36 10.09 5.09 0.85
N ASP A 37 10.08 5.75 -0.30
CA ASP A 37 8.92 5.77 -1.18
C ASP A 37 8.71 4.36 -1.75
N LEU A 38 7.51 3.79 -1.66
CA LEU A 38 7.18 2.54 -2.34
C LEU A 38 7.00 2.79 -3.85
N PRO A 39 7.23 1.80 -4.73
CA PRO A 39 7.03 1.97 -6.16
C PRO A 39 5.64 2.44 -6.55
N GLY A 40 5.59 3.45 -7.42
CA GLY A 40 4.38 4.16 -7.81
C GLY A 40 4.01 5.34 -6.92
N PHE A 41 4.88 5.70 -5.97
CA PHE A 41 4.71 6.85 -5.10
C PHE A 41 5.99 7.68 -5.05
N GLY A 42 5.83 9.00 -4.90
CA GLY A 42 6.94 9.91 -4.64
C GLY A 42 7.98 9.88 -5.74
N GLU A 43 9.24 9.62 -5.39
CA GLU A 43 10.34 9.56 -6.36
C GLU A 43 10.47 8.22 -7.07
N ASN A 44 9.81 7.15 -6.59
CA ASN A 44 9.92 5.83 -7.19
C ASN A 44 8.89 5.62 -8.31
N PRO A 45 9.35 5.29 -9.53
CA PRO A 45 8.45 5.12 -10.68
C PRO A 45 7.45 3.99 -10.42
N PRO A 46 6.26 4.06 -11.05
CA PRO A 46 5.30 2.97 -10.98
C PRO A 46 5.86 1.71 -11.63
N PRO A 47 5.39 0.52 -11.20
CA PRO A 47 5.80 -0.73 -11.79
C PRO A 47 5.33 -0.84 -13.25
N SER A 48 6.05 -1.63 -14.06
CA SER A 48 5.70 -1.86 -15.47
C SER A 48 4.45 -2.70 -15.67
N GLN A 49 4.02 -3.43 -14.64
CA GLN A 49 2.83 -4.27 -14.60
C GLN A 49 2.13 -4.13 -13.25
N PRO A 50 0.85 -4.49 -13.12
CA PRO A 50 0.14 -4.37 -11.85
C PRO A 50 0.82 -5.25 -10.80
N TRP A 51 1.20 -4.64 -9.66
CA TRP A 51 1.86 -5.36 -8.58
C TRP A 51 0.87 -5.89 -7.56
N THR A 52 1.26 -6.97 -6.90
CA THR A 52 0.60 -7.54 -5.72
C THR A 52 1.35 -7.13 -4.46
N ILE A 53 0.75 -7.39 -3.28
CA ILE A 53 1.44 -7.22 -1.99
C ILE A 53 2.75 -8.03 -1.92
N SER A 54 2.81 -9.19 -2.57
CA SER A 54 4.04 -10.00 -2.62
C SER A 54 5.14 -9.31 -3.44
N ASP A 55 4.79 -8.66 -4.56
CA ASP A 55 5.76 -7.93 -5.39
C ASP A 55 6.35 -6.73 -4.65
N TYR A 56 5.52 -6.01 -3.88
CA TYR A 56 6.01 -4.97 -2.97
C TYR A 56 6.94 -5.51 -1.88
N ALA A 57 6.70 -6.72 -1.36
CA ALA A 57 7.59 -7.34 -0.40
C ALA A 57 8.95 -7.71 -1.02
N GLU A 58 8.99 -8.18 -2.28
CA GLU A 58 10.24 -8.39 -3.00
C GLU A 58 11.01 -7.09 -3.18
N TRP A 59 10.32 -6.03 -3.58
CA TRP A 59 10.95 -4.73 -3.74
C TRP A 59 11.56 -4.23 -2.42
N VAL A 60 10.88 -4.43 -1.28
CA VAL A 60 11.43 -4.07 0.04
C VAL A 60 12.70 -4.88 0.34
N LYS A 61 12.73 -6.17 -0.01
CA LYS A 61 13.95 -6.99 0.15
C LYS A 61 15.09 -6.41 -0.66
N ASP A 62 14.86 -6.14 -1.94
CA ASP A 62 15.89 -5.65 -2.85
C ASP A 62 16.37 -4.25 -2.45
N PHE A 63 15.45 -3.40 -1.97
CA PHE A 63 15.80 -2.11 -1.36
C PHE A 63 16.71 -2.30 -0.14
N CYS A 64 16.38 -3.22 0.77
CA CYS A 64 17.22 -3.51 1.93
C CYS A 64 18.59 -4.04 1.55
N GLU A 65 18.68 -4.95 0.58
CA GLU A 65 19.95 -5.51 0.10
C GLU A 65 20.84 -4.45 -0.53
N LYS A 66 20.28 -3.60 -1.40
CA LYS A 66 21.01 -2.49 -2.04
C LYS A 66 21.56 -1.47 -1.04
N ASN A 67 20.90 -1.32 0.11
CA ASN A 67 21.29 -0.36 1.16
C ASN A 67 22.01 -1.05 2.34
N GLU A 68 22.40 -2.31 2.20
CA GLU A 68 23.12 -3.08 3.22
C GLU A 68 22.39 -3.14 4.57
N ILE A 69 21.06 -3.22 4.52
CA ILE A 69 20.18 -3.30 5.70
C ILE A 69 19.90 -4.78 6.00
N SER A 70 20.66 -5.35 6.94
CA SER A 70 20.59 -6.79 7.26
C SER A 70 19.48 -7.16 8.24
N GLN A 71 19.33 -6.43 9.34
CA GLN A 71 18.26 -6.62 10.34
C GLN A 71 17.70 -5.30 10.86
N PHE A 72 16.37 -5.23 11.00
CA PHE A 72 15.67 -4.00 11.35
C PHE A 72 14.34 -4.25 12.06
N PHE A 73 13.83 -3.22 12.74
CA PHE A 73 12.42 -3.15 13.14
C PHE A 73 11.61 -2.69 11.93
N LEU A 74 10.52 -3.39 11.63
CA LEU A 74 9.68 -3.10 10.48
C LEU A 74 8.36 -2.50 10.95
N LEU A 75 8.09 -1.26 10.57
CA LEU A 75 6.83 -0.58 10.81
C LEU A 75 6.07 -0.44 9.50
N GLY A 76 4.79 -0.82 9.49
CA GLY A 76 3.92 -0.61 8.33
C GLY A 76 2.61 0.08 8.71
N HIS A 77 2.25 1.11 7.94
CA HIS A 77 0.97 1.82 8.10
C HIS A 77 0.02 1.55 6.95
N SER A 78 -1.26 1.27 7.25
CA SER A 78 -2.30 1.06 6.24
C SER A 78 -1.85 0.04 5.18
N PHE A 79 -1.76 0.42 3.90
CA PHE A 79 -1.20 -0.39 2.82
C PHE A 79 0.20 -0.95 3.13
N GLY A 80 1.12 -0.11 3.61
CA GLY A 80 2.47 -0.52 4.02
C GLY A 80 2.45 -1.54 5.16
N GLY A 81 1.38 -1.59 5.96
CA GLY A 81 1.15 -2.63 6.96
C GLY A 81 0.88 -4.02 6.36
N SER A 82 0.11 -4.10 5.27
CA SER A 82 -0.07 -5.36 4.51
C SER A 82 1.24 -5.83 3.90
N VAL A 83 2.03 -4.91 3.34
CA VAL A 83 3.36 -5.21 2.80
C VAL A 83 4.30 -5.68 3.90
N ALA A 84 4.34 -4.98 5.04
CA ALA A 84 5.17 -5.33 6.18
C ALA A 84 4.84 -6.71 6.73
N ALA A 85 3.54 -7.02 6.90
CA ALA A 85 3.11 -8.35 7.35
C ALA A 85 3.52 -9.46 6.37
N LYS A 86 3.33 -9.24 5.06
CA LYS A 86 3.77 -10.20 4.03
C LYS A 86 5.29 -10.39 4.06
N PHE A 87 6.04 -9.30 4.16
CA PHE A 87 7.49 -9.31 4.24
C PHE A 87 7.99 -10.09 5.45
N SER A 88 7.43 -9.85 6.64
CA SER A 88 7.84 -10.56 7.87
C SER A 88 7.61 -12.07 7.81
N VAL A 89 6.59 -12.53 7.08
CA VAL A 89 6.36 -13.96 6.85
C VAL A 89 7.39 -14.55 5.89
N LYS A 90 7.78 -13.80 4.85
CA LYS A 90 8.70 -14.30 3.82
C LYS A 90 10.17 -14.22 4.23
N TYR A 91 10.55 -13.20 5.01
CA TYR A 91 11.91 -12.92 5.44
C TYR A 91 11.99 -12.67 6.96
N PRO A 92 11.57 -13.64 7.79
CA PRO A 92 11.52 -13.46 9.25
C PRO A 92 12.90 -13.15 9.85
N GLU A 93 13.99 -13.64 9.24
CA GLU A 93 15.36 -13.42 9.70
C GLU A 93 15.79 -11.94 9.63
N LYS A 94 15.21 -11.16 8.71
CA LYS A 94 15.50 -9.72 8.55
C LYS A 94 14.74 -8.85 9.54
N VAL A 95 13.64 -9.36 10.12
CA VAL A 95 12.71 -8.56 10.93
C VAL A 95 12.89 -8.86 12.43
N ARG A 96 13.40 -7.88 13.18
CA ARG A 96 13.55 -8.00 14.65
C ARG A 96 12.20 -7.94 15.36
N LYS A 97 11.34 -7.00 14.95
CA LYS A 97 9.94 -6.90 15.38
C LYS A 97 9.11 -6.25 14.27
N LEU A 98 7.85 -6.67 14.17
CA LEU A 98 6.84 -6.07 13.31
C LEU A 98 5.96 -5.11 14.11
N ILE A 99 5.77 -3.89 13.60
CA ILE A 99 4.92 -2.85 14.19
C ILE A 99 3.85 -2.49 13.15
N LEU A 100 2.58 -2.66 13.50
CA LEU A 100 1.45 -2.41 12.61
C LEU A 100 0.64 -1.22 13.11
N VAL A 101 0.53 -0.18 12.29
CA VAL A 101 -0.22 1.05 12.60
C VAL A 101 -1.40 1.16 11.64
N ASP A 102 -2.62 1.08 12.15
CA ASP A 102 -3.85 1.10 11.33
C ASP A 102 -3.73 0.25 10.03
N SER A 103 -3.14 -0.95 10.17
CA SER A 103 -2.70 -1.75 9.05
C SER A 103 -3.88 -2.27 8.24
N ALA A 104 -3.78 -2.17 6.91
CA ALA A 104 -4.56 -3.02 6.04
C ALA A 104 -4.16 -4.47 6.33
N GLY A 105 -5.14 -5.36 6.41
CA GLY A 105 -4.91 -6.74 6.84
C GLY A 105 -5.85 -7.72 6.17
N ILE A 106 -6.11 -8.83 6.86
CA ILE A 106 -6.93 -9.93 6.35
C ILE A 106 -8.34 -9.42 6.01
N ARG A 107 -8.63 -9.34 4.71
CA ARG A 107 -9.96 -9.00 4.21
C ARG A 107 -10.89 -10.17 4.47
N ARG A 108 -11.71 -10.08 5.53
CA ARG A 108 -12.79 -11.05 5.76
C ARG A 108 -13.74 -11.04 4.56
N LYS A 109 -14.05 -12.22 4.01
CA LYS A 109 -15.09 -12.35 2.98
C LYS A 109 -16.41 -11.89 3.59
N ARG A 110 -16.92 -10.75 3.12
CA ARG A 110 -18.23 -10.22 3.51
C ARG A 110 -19.17 -10.48 2.34
N LEU A 111 -20.23 -11.25 2.56
CA LEU A 111 -21.28 -11.54 1.56
C LEU A 111 -21.73 -10.29 0.81
N LYS A 112 -21.98 -9.18 1.53
CA LYS A 112 -22.34 -7.88 0.92
C LYS A 112 -21.30 -7.36 -0.09
N LYS A 113 -20.00 -7.55 0.18
CA LYS A 113 -18.91 -7.07 -0.69
C LYS A 113 -18.77 -7.95 -1.92
N GLU A 114 -18.93 -9.26 -1.78
CA GLU A 114 -18.91 -10.20 -2.91
C GLU A 114 -20.14 -10.01 -3.81
N LEU A 115 -21.31 -9.77 -3.23
CA LEU A 115 -22.50 -9.38 -3.99
C LEU A 115 -22.27 -8.06 -4.73
N LEU A 116 -21.69 -7.05 -4.07
CA LEU A 116 -21.37 -5.76 -4.70
C LEU A 116 -20.39 -5.92 -5.88
N LYS A 117 -19.38 -6.77 -5.75
CA LYS A 117 -18.45 -7.12 -6.84
C LYS A 117 -19.16 -7.79 -8.00
N ALA A 118 -20.00 -8.80 -7.72
CA ALA A 118 -20.77 -9.49 -8.75
C ALA A 118 -21.70 -8.53 -9.49
N THR A 119 -22.42 -7.67 -8.76
CA THR A 119 -23.27 -6.63 -9.37
C THR A 119 -22.45 -5.65 -10.20
N ALA A 120 -21.25 -5.25 -9.73
CA ALA A 120 -20.39 -4.34 -10.47
C ALA A 120 -19.89 -4.98 -11.77
N HIS A 121 -19.56 -6.27 -11.76
CA HIS A 121 -19.16 -7.02 -12.95
C HIS A 121 -20.31 -7.08 -13.97
N ILE A 122 -21.53 -7.37 -13.52
CA ILE A 122 -22.73 -7.38 -14.37
C ILE A 122 -23.00 -6.00 -14.96
N ILE A 123 -22.95 -4.94 -14.14
CA ILE A 123 -23.12 -3.55 -14.61
C ILE A 123 -22.04 -3.21 -15.65
N ASN A 124 -20.82 -3.72 -15.50
CA ASN A 124 -19.72 -3.47 -16.43
C ASN A 124 -19.94 -4.14 -17.81
N ILE A 125 -20.76 -5.20 -17.92
CA ILE A 125 -21.15 -5.77 -19.23
C ILE A 125 -21.86 -4.73 -20.09
N PHE A 126 -22.62 -3.83 -19.45
CA PHE A 126 -23.36 -2.76 -20.11
C PHE A 126 -22.54 -1.49 -20.31
N SER A 127 -21.20 -1.57 -20.27
CA SER A 127 -20.31 -0.42 -20.45
C SER A 127 -20.44 0.25 -21.83
N PHE A 128 -21.03 -0.43 -22.80
CA PHE A 128 -21.28 0.07 -24.16
C PHE A 128 -22.50 1.01 -24.26
N LEU A 129 -23.37 1.06 -23.24
CA LEU A 129 -24.58 1.89 -23.30
C LEU A 129 -24.27 3.39 -23.12
N PRO A 130 -24.96 4.28 -23.86
CA PRO A 130 -24.87 5.73 -23.63
C PRO A 130 -25.24 6.08 -22.18
N GLY A 131 -24.42 6.88 -21.50
CA GLY A 131 -24.65 7.28 -20.11
C GLY A 131 -24.08 6.34 -19.04
N TYR A 132 -23.48 5.20 -19.41
CA TYR A 132 -22.80 4.29 -18.48
C TYR A 132 -21.79 5.03 -17.60
N ASN A 133 -20.96 5.89 -18.20
CA ASN A 133 -19.94 6.66 -17.46
C ASN A 133 -20.55 7.59 -16.41
N LEU A 134 -21.74 8.14 -16.66
CA LEU A 134 -22.46 8.99 -15.70
C LEU A 134 -22.99 8.17 -14.52
N VAL A 135 -23.66 7.05 -14.79
CA VAL A 135 -24.17 6.12 -13.76
C VAL A 135 -23.02 5.56 -12.93
N ARG A 136 -21.93 5.13 -13.58
CA ARG A 136 -20.70 4.68 -12.94
C ARG A 136 -20.15 5.75 -12.01
N LYS A 137 -19.99 6.99 -12.49
CA LYS A 137 -19.47 8.11 -11.69
C LYS A 137 -20.34 8.40 -10.47
N ILE A 138 -21.66 8.38 -10.61
CA ILE A 138 -22.60 8.56 -9.49
C ILE A 138 -22.45 7.44 -8.47
N ALA A 139 -22.48 6.17 -8.90
CA ALA A 139 -22.32 5.02 -8.03
C ALA A 139 -20.99 5.04 -7.26
N TYR A 140 -19.88 5.38 -7.92
CA TYR A 140 -18.59 5.53 -7.25
C TYR A 140 -18.57 6.66 -6.22
N LYS A 141 -19.20 7.81 -6.53
CA LYS A 141 -19.25 8.97 -5.63
C LYS A 141 -20.12 8.72 -4.40
N THR A 142 -21.23 7.99 -4.55
CA THR A 142 -22.21 7.75 -3.48
C THR A 142 -21.88 6.52 -2.65
N ILE A 143 -21.48 5.41 -3.28
CA ILE A 143 -21.25 4.11 -2.61
C ILE A 143 -19.82 3.99 -2.08
N PHE A 144 -18.82 4.50 -2.82
CA PHE A 144 -17.39 4.31 -2.51
C PHE A 144 -16.69 5.60 -2.04
N ARG A 145 -17.44 6.52 -1.40
CA ARG A 145 -17.00 7.85 -0.92
C ARG A 145 -15.49 7.91 -0.63
N ARG A 146 -14.77 8.79 -1.34
CA ARG A 146 -13.33 9.09 -1.16
C ARG A 146 -12.41 7.85 -1.10
N SER A 147 -12.56 6.93 -2.04
CA SER A 147 -11.59 5.84 -2.22
C SER A 147 -10.37 6.33 -3.00
N ASP A 148 -9.16 6.02 -2.50
CA ASP A 148 -7.88 6.27 -3.18
C ASP A 148 -7.82 5.65 -4.58
N TYR A 149 -8.67 4.65 -4.86
CA TYR A 149 -8.88 4.09 -6.18
C TYR A 149 -9.26 5.13 -7.24
N LEU A 150 -10.08 6.13 -6.86
CA LEU A 150 -10.51 7.18 -7.80
C LEU A 150 -9.39 8.19 -8.09
N LEU A 151 -8.43 8.31 -7.18
CA LEU A 151 -7.25 9.16 -7.34
C LEU A 151 -6.11 8.43 -8.06
N SER A 152 -6.17 7.09 -8.12
CA SER A 152 -5.17 6.26 -8.77
C SER A 152 -5.32 6.31 -10.29
N VAL A 153 -4.21 6.51 -11.00
CA VAL A 153 -4.15 6.64 -12.46
C VAL A 153 -3.26 5.55 -13.08
N GLY A 154 -3.55 5.18 -14.33
CA GLY A 154 -2.77 4.19 -15.07
C GLY A 154 -2.63 2.86 -14.32
N ILE A 155 -1.42 2.30 -14.37
CA ILE A 155 -1.09 0.99 -13.79
C ILE A 155 -1.36 0.89 -12.28
N MET A 156 -1.28 2.01 -11.56
CA MET A 156 -1.53 2.04 -10.12
C MET A 156 -2.98 1.76 -9.77
N LYS A 157 -3.91 2.01 -10.69
CA LYS A 157 -5.31 1.67 -10.51
C LYS A 157 -5.53 0.15 -10.48
N ASP A 158 -4.81 -0.57 -11.31
CA ASP A 158 -4.85 -2.04 -11.36
C ASP A 158 -4.09 -2.63 -10.17
N THR A 159 -2.92 -2.07 -9.82
CA THR A 159 -2.17 -2.42 -8.60
C THR A 159 -3.01 -2.27 -7.33
N TYR A 160 -3.85 -1.23 -7.21
CA TYR A 160 -4.72 -1.04 -6.02
C TYR A 160 -5.74 -2.18 -5.81
N LEU A 161 -6.11 -2.87 -6.89
CA LEU A 161 -7.12 -3.91 -6.86
C LEU A 161 -6.56 -5.29 -6.46
N ASN A 162 -5.25 -5.48 -6.62
CA ASN A 162 -4.51 -6.68 -6.23
C ASN A 162 -4.29 -6.77 -4.71
#